data_AF-A0AB33K937-F1
#
_entry.id   AF-A0AB33K937-F1
#
_cell.length_a   1.000
_cell.length_b   1.000
_cell.length_c   1.000
_cell.angle_alpha   90.00
_cell.angle_beta   90.00
_cell.angle_gamma   90.00
#
_symmetry.space_group_name_H-M   'P 1'
#
loop_
_entity.id
_entity.type
_entity.pdbx_description
1 polymer ?
#
loop_
_entity_poly.entity_id
_entity_poly.type
_entity_poly.pdbx_seq_one_letter_code
_entity_poly.pdbx_strand_id
1 'polypeptide(L)'
;MHPVDPAAPAGPAYRPAAELAYTACTGGRLRRLRAFVELHRPSTGTEQAAQQLAACARLWQQPGQGGNGRAWERRWRTFPTVLVVLTGTQAASVTTAVEDLLLAAEENPATTELLAARLEDLTQHGPAAPVWHPLSGEGRPPAGWTGL
;
A
#
# COMPACT_ATOMS: atom_id res chain seq x y z
N MET A 1 32.03 -19.98 -0.86
CA MET A 1 31.02 -20.52 0.07
C MET A 1 30.70 -19.41 1.06
N HIS A 2 29.67 -18.61 0.79
CA HIS A 2 29.26 -17.53 1.70
C HIS A 2 28.40 -18.11 2.83
N PRO A 3 28.57 -17.66 4.08
CA PRO A 3 27.76 -18.15 5.19
C PRO A 3 26.33 -17.66 5.02
N VAL A 4 25.39 -18.60 5.05
CA VAL A 4 23.95 -18.33 5.18
C VAL A 4 23.72 -17.79 6.60
N ASP A 5 23.18 -16.58 6.67
CA ASP A 5 22.72 -15.97 7.91
C ASP A 5 21.43 -16.70 8.36
N PRO A 6 21.42 -17.39 9.52
CA PRO A 6 20.30 -18.22 9.96
C PRO A 6 19.07 -17.42 10.42
N ALA A 7 19.09 -16.09 10.33
CA ALA A 7 18.02 -15.19 10.77
C ALA A 7 17.33 -14.42 9.64
N ALA A 8 17.52 -14.80 8.37
CA ALA A 8 16.70 -14.25 7.29
C ALA A 8 15.25 -14.71 7.50
N PRO A 9 14.26 -13.80 7.64
CA PRO A 9 12.87 -14.21 7.78
C PRO A 9 12.49 -15.03 6.55
N ALA A 10 12.07 -16.28 6.78
CA ALA A 10 11.67 -17.21 5.74
C ALA A 10 10.40 -16.68 5.04
N GLY A 11 10.61 -15.94 3.95
CA GLY A 11 9.55 -15.37 3.13
C GLY A 11 10.14 -14.41 2.10
N PRO A 12 9.47 -14.21 0.95
CA PRO A 12 9.92 -13.24 -0.02
C PRO A 12 9.96 -11.85 0.64
N ALA A 13 11.08 -11.15 0.46
CA ALA A 13 11.19 -9.76 0.87
C ALA A 13 10.12 -8.95 0.15
N TYR A 14 9.33 -8.17 0.90
CA TYR A 14 8.34 -7.28 0.30
C TYR A 14 9.03 -6.31 -0.66
N ARG A 15 8.58 -6.30 -1.90
CA ARG A 15 9.05 -5.41 -2.95
C ARG A 15 7.83 -4.82 -3.66
N PRO A 16 7.58 -3.51 -3.50
CA PRO A 16 6.47 -2.89 -4.19
C PRO A 16 6.73 -2.81 -5.69
N ALA A 17 5.67 -2.72 -6.48
CA ALA A 17 5.81 -2.48 -7.92
C ALA A 17 6.51 -1.14 -8.21
N ALA A 18 6.24 -0.11 -7.39
CA ALA A 18 6.99 1.15 -7.38
C ALA A 18 6.97 1.84 -6.00
N GLU A 19 7.89 2.79 -5.79
CA GLU A 19 7.86 3.72 -4.64
C GLU A 19 7.61 5.14 -5.16
N LEU A 20 6.61 5.82 -4.61
CA LEU A 20 6.27 7.21 -4.92
C LEU A 20 6.81 8.13 -3.84
N ALA A 21 7.62 9.11 -4.24
CA ALA A 21 8.09 10.20 -3.41
C ALA A 21 7.39 11.49 -3.85
N TYR A 22 6.46 12.00 -3.05
CA TYR A 22 5.68 13.20 -3.36
C TYR A 22 5.98 14.31 -2.36
N THR A 23 6.05 15.55 -2.83
CA THR A 23 6.15 16.73 -1.97
C THR A 23 4.92 17.59 -2.20
N ALA A 24 4.09 17.71 -1.17
CA ALA A 24 2.90 18.53 -1.22
C ALA A 24 3.14 19.87 -0.51
N CYS A 25 2.51 20.94 -0.99
CA CYS A 25 2.52 22.24 -0.31
C CYS A 25 1.12 22.53 0.23
N THR A 26 0.99 22.66 1.54
CA THR A 26 -0.29 22.91 2.21
C THR A 26 -0.12 24.05 3.19
N GLY A 27 -0.87 25.14 3.01
CA GLY A 27 -0.76 26.32 3.87
C GLY A 27 0.66 26.89 3.97
N GLY A 28 1.43 26.83 2.87
CA GLY A 28 2.82 27.31 2.83
C GLY A 28 3.86 26.37 3.45
N ARG A 29 3.48 25.18 3.94
CA ARG A 29 4.40 24.16 4.47
C ARG A 29 4.58 23.03 3.48
N LEU A 30 5.84 22.63 3.25
CA LEU A 30 6.17 21.45 2.46
C LEU A 30 6.04 20.19 3.30
N ARG A 31 5.22 19.23 2.84
CA ARG A 31 5.09 17.89 3.41
C ARG A 31 5.68 16.88 2.44
N ARG A 32 6.64 16.09 2.90
CA ARG A 32 7.18 14.95 2.15
C ARG A 32 6.35 13.72 2.46
N LEU A 33 5.74 13.15 1.43
CA LEU A 33 4.95 11.94 1.48
C LEU A 33 5.68 10.80 0.74
N ARG A 34 5.38 9.58 1.17
CA ARG A 34 5.90 8.34 0.60
C ARG A 34 4.75 7.36 0.46
N ALA A 35 4.72 6.67 -0.68
CA ALA A 35 3.79 5.57 -0.89
C ALA A 35 4.48 4.40 -1.59
N PHE A 36 4.07 3.19 -1.24
CA PHE A 36 4.30 2.00 -2.02
C PHE A 36 3.16 1.84 -3.01
N VAL A 37 3.47 1.59 -4.27
CA VAL A 37 2.48 1.38 -5.32
C VAL A 37 2.46 -0.09 -5.66
N GLU A 38 1.27 -0.67 -5.60
CA GLU A 38 0.96 -2.02 -6.04
C GLU A 38 0.05 -1.99 -7.25
N LEU A 39 0.17 -3.01 -8.09
CA LEU A 39 -0.73 -3.20 -9.23
C LEU A 39 -1.60 -4.41 -8.95
N HIS A 40 -2.91 -4.23 -9.07
CA HIS A 40 -3.87 -5.31 -9.02
C HIS A 40 -4.61 -5.42 -10.35
N ARG A 41 -4.72 -6.65 -10.86
CA ARG A 41 -5.48 -6.98 -12.07
C ARG A 41 -6.59 -7.94 -11.69
N PRO A 42 -7.84 -7.69 -12.07
CA PRO A 42 -8.95 -8.59 -11.75
C PRO A 42 -8.71 -10.03 -12.24
N SER A 43 -8.04 -10.17 -13.40
CA SER A 43 -7.73 -11.47 -13.99
C SER A 43 -6.73 -12.31 -13.19
N THR A 44 -6.02 -11.72 -12.23
CA THR A 44 -4.99 -12.41 -11.43
C THR A 44 -5.53 -12.95 -10.11
N GLY A 45 -6.81 -12.68 -9.80
CA GLY A 45 -7.46 -13.11 -8.56
C GLY A 45 -6.94 -12.38 -7.32
N THR A 46 -7.58 -12.67 -6.19
CA THR A 46 -7.31 -12.02 -4.90
C THR A 46 -6.06 -12.56 -4.20
N GLU A 47 -5.62 -13.76 -4.55
CA GLU A 47 -4.50 -14.45 -3.89
C GLU A 47 -3.20 -13.65 -3.98
N GLN A 48 -2.87 -13.10 -5.16
CA GLN A 48 -1.68 -12.28 -5.31
C GLN A 48 -1.75 -11.00 -4.44
N ALA A 49 -2.93 -10.37 -4.36
CA ALA A 49 -3.12 -9.21 -3.51
C ALA A 49 -2.95 -9.58 -2.04
N ALA A 50 -3.57 -10.66 -1.57
CA ALA A 50 -3.42 -11.16 -0.21
C ALA A 50 -1.95 -11.46 0.14
N GLN A 51 -1.21 -12.11 -0.75
CA GLN A 51 0.23 -12.38 -0.56
C GLN A 51 1.04 -11.08 -0.44
N GLN A 52 0.73 -10.06 -1.25
CA GLN A 52 1.41 -8.78 -1.23
C GLN A 52 1.09 -7.99 0.06
N LEU A 53 -0.18 -8.00 0.49
CA LEU A 53 -0.61 -7.38 1.75
C LEU A 53 0.03 -8.09 2.95
N ALA A 54 0.08 -9.41 2.95
CA ALA A 54 0.77 -10.21 3.96
C ALA A 54 2.27 -9.85 4.03
N ALA A 55 2.93 -9.69 2.89
CA ALA A 55 4.33 -9.29 2.81
C ALA A 55 4.54 -7.86 3.34
N CYS A 56 3.65 -6.92 3.02
CA CYS A 56 3.69 -5.56 3.54
C CYS A 56 3.48 -5.53 5.07
N ALA A 57 2.49 -6.29 5.58
CA ALA A 57 2.24 -6.42 7.02
C ALA A 57 3.47 -6.98 7.75
N ARG A 58 4.13 -8.00 7.19
CA ARG A 58 5.40 -8.51 7.73
C ARG A 58 6.48 -7.42 7.75
N LEU A 59 6.68 -6.68 6.66
CA LEU A 59 7.64 -5.57 6.62
C LEU A 59 7.33 -4.52 7.70
N TRP A 60 6.05 -4.16 7.88
CA TRP A 60 5.65 -3.22 8.92
C TRP A 60 6.00 -3.74 10.33
N GLN A 61 5.81 -5.04 10.56
CA GLN A 61 6.08 -5.70 11.85
C GLN A 61 7.55 -6.05 12.09
N GLN A 62 8.41 -5.99 11.08
CA GLN A 62 9.81 -6.40 11.23
C GLN A 62 10.50 -5.61 12.35
N PRO A 63 11.08 -6.28 13.36
CA PRO A 63 11.78 -5.60 14.45
C PRO A 63 13.07 -4.94 13.96
N GLY A 64 13.42 -3.81 14.56
CA GLY A 64 14.72 -3.16 14.36
C GLY A 64 15.88 -4.01 14.85
N GLN A 65 17.11 -3.63 14.46
CA GLN A 65 18.30 -4.30 14.98
C GLN A 65 18.37 -4.13 16.51
N GLY A 66 18.70 -5.21 17.22
CA GLY A 66 18.70 -5.23 18.68
C GLY A 66 17.30 -5.24 19.32
N GLY A 67 16.23 -5.47 18.54
CA GLY A 67 14.86 -5.57 19.05
C GLY A 67 14.19 -4.23 19.36
N ASN A 68 14.87 -3.10 19.10
CA ASN A 68 14.32 -1.77 19.35
C ASN A 68 13.57 -1.24 18.12
N GLY A 69 12.30 -0.87 18.33
CA GLY A 69 11.46 -0.27 17.30
C GLY A 69 11.20 -1.20 16.11
N ARG A 70 10.75 -0.61 14.99
CA ARG A 70 10.54 -1.33 13.73
C ARG A 70 11.69 -1.07 12.76
N ALA A 71 12.02 -2.09 11.97
CA ALA A 71 13.09 -2.06 10.97
C ALA A 71 12.96 -0.93 9.95
N TRP A 72 11.75 -0.47 9.68
CA TRP A 72 11.47 0.58 8.70
C TRP A 72 11.72 2.00 9.25
N GLU A 73 11.71 2.20 10.57
CA GLU A 73 11.82 3.53 11.23
C GLU A 73 13.17 4.20 10.96
N ARG A 74 14.22 3.42 10.70
CA ARG A 74 15.53 3.95 10.27
C ARG A 74 15.53 4.54 8.85
N ARG A 75 14.54 4.16 8.03
CA ARG A 75 14.49 4.52 6.60
C ARG A 75 13.42 5.57 6.32
N TRP A 76 12.29 5.52 7.03
CA TRP A 76 11.20 6.47 6.84
C TRP A 76 10.72 7.02 8.19
N ARG A 77 10.40 8.32 8.23
CA ARG A 77 9.80 8.97 9.41
C ARG A 77 8.40 8.44 9.73
N THR A 78 7.68 7.98 8.72
CA THR A 78 6.37 7.35 8.79
C THR A 78 6.37 6.24 7.76
N PHE A 79 5.73 5.11 8.06
CA PHE A 79 5.64 4.02 7.09
C PHE A 79 4.92 4.51 5.81
N PRO A 80 5.40 4.17 4.61
CA PRO A 80 4.73 4.57 3.37
C PRO A 80 3.30 4.03 3.27
N THR A 81 2.36 4.88 2.83
CA THR A 81 0.99 4.46 2.49
C THR A 81 1.03 3.43 1.36
N VAL A 82 0.15 2.42 1.39
CA VAL A 82 0.06 1.43 0.31
C VAL A 82 -1.06 1.84 -0.65
N LEU A 83 -0.68 2.11 -1.90
CA LEU A 83 -1.57 2.50 -2.99
C LEU A 83 -1.73 1.34 -3.96
N VAL A 84 -2.92 0.73 -3.98
CA VAL A 84 -3.27 -0.36 -4.90
C VAL A 84 -3.91 0.25 -6.15
N VAL A 85 -3.23 0.15 -7.27
CA VAL A 85 -3.73 0.63 -8.55
C VAL A 85 -4.41 -0.53 -9.27
N LEU A 86 -5.72 -0.40 -9.48
CA LEU A 86 -6.53 -1.36 -10.22
C LEU A 86 -6.30 -1.12 -11.72
N THR A 87 -5.70 -2.10 -12.39
CA THR A 87 -5.35 -2.03 -13.81
C THR A 87 -6.21 -3.00 -14.61
N GLY A 88 -6.80 -2.52 -15.71
CA GLY A 88 -7.71 -3.33 -16.53
C GLY A 88 -9.06 -3.63 -15.86
N THR A 89 -9.39 -2.92 -14.77
CA THR A 89 -10.68 -3.03 -14.08
C THR A 89 -11.70 -2.15 -14.77
N GLN A 90 -12.83 -2.72 -15.17
CA GLN A 90 -13.95 -1.93 -15.70
C GLN A 90 -14.57 -1.08 -14.59
N ALA A 91 -15.07 0.11 -14.91
CA ALA A 91 -15.68 1.01 -13.93
C ALA A 91 -16.81 0.35 -13.12
N ALA A 92 -17.63 -0.50 -13.76
CA ALA A 92 -18.70 -1.25 -13.11
C ALA A 92 -18.21 -2.30 -12.09
N SER A 93 -16.94 -2.69 -12.14
CA SER A 93 -16.34 -3.74 -11.29
C SER A 93 -15.42 -3.19 -10.20
N VAL A 94 -15.27 -1.86 -10.08
CA VAL A 94 -14.40 -1.25 -9.08
C VAL A 94 -14.85 -1.59 -7.67
N THR A 95 -16.16 -1.50 -7.38
CA THR A 95 -16.71 -1.82 -6.06
C THR A 95 -16.38 -3.24 -5.65
N THR A 96 -16.64 -4.23 -6.51
CA THR A 96 -16.32 -5.64 -6.24
C THR A 96 -14.81 -5.85 -6.04
N ALA A 97 -13.97 -5.24 -6.87
CA ALA A 97 -12.52 -5.34 -6.70
C ALA A 97 -12.03 -4.72 -5.38
N VAL A 98 -12.67 -3.65 -4.92
CA VAL A 98 -12.38 -3.01 -3.63
C VAL A 98 -12.84 -3.91 -2.46
N GLU A 99 -14.03 -4.52 -2.55
CA GLU A 99 -14.55 -5.48 -1.55
C GLU A 99 -13.63 -6.71 -1.42
N ASP A 100 -13.17 -7.25 -2.54
CA ASP A 100 -12.21 -8.36 -2.57
C ASP A 100 -10.88 -8.00 -1.89
N LEU A 101 -10.38 -6.78 -2.12
CA LEU A 101 -9.16 -6.27 -1.50
C LEU A 101 -9.34 -5.96 0.00
N LEU A 102 -10.53 -5.51 0.39
CA LEU A 102 -10.90 -5.31 1.79
C LEU A 102 -10.82 -6.64 2.55
N LEU A 103 -11.43 -7.69 2.01
CA LEU A 103 -11.39 -9.02 2.61
C LEU A 103 -9.93 -9.53 2.76
N ALA A 104 -9.10 -9.36 1.73
CA ALA A 104 -7.68 -9.72 1.79
C ALA A 104 -6.89 -8.90 2.83
N ALA A 105 -7.27 -7.63 3.04
CA ALA A 105 -6.66 -6.75 4.03
C ALA A 105 -7.09 -7.11 5.47
N GLU A 106 -8.32 -7.60 5.66
CA GLU A 106 -8.81 -8.09 6.96
C GLU A 106 -8.05 -9.33 7.43
N GLU A 107 -7.73 -10.24 6.51
CA GLU A 107 -6.90 -11.42 6.81
C GLU A 107 -5.44 -11.06 7.13
N ASN A 108 -4.96 -9.92 6.62
CA ASN A 108 -3.58 -9.47 6.74
C ASN A 108 -3.52 -8.04 7.26
N PRO A 109 -3.94 -7.79 8.51
CA PRO A 109 -4.11 -6.44 9.03
C PRO A 109 -2.76 -5.74 9.07
N ALA A 110 -2.55 -4.86 8.09
CA ALA A 110 -1.48 -3.89 8.10
C ALA A 110 -1.96 -2.67 8.90
N THR A 111 -1.07 -2.07 9.67
CA THR A 111 -1.38 -0.85 10.45
C THR A 111 -1.08 0.42 9.67
N THR A 112 -0.62 0.30 8.42
CA THR A 112 -0.51 1.43 7.49
C THR A 112 -1.83 1.62 6.75
N GLU A 113 -2.05 2.83 6.24
CA GLU A 113 -3.22 3.10 5.41
C GLU A 113 -3.08 2.41 4.05
N LEU A 114 -4.14 1.70 3.65
CA LEU A 114 -4.26 1.05 2.36
C LEU A 114 -5.37 1.76 1.57
N LEU A 115 -5.06 2.10 0.32
CA LEU A 115 -5.97 2.81 -0.56
C LEU A 115 -5.98 2.15 -1.93
N ALA A 116 -7.15 2.03 -2.56
CA ALA A 116 -7.30 1.50 -3.91
C ALA A 116 -7.87 2.55 -4.87
N ALA A 117 -7.33 2.65 -6.08
CA ALA A 117 -7.91 3.48 -7.13
C ALA A 117 -7.70 2.84 -8.50
N ARG A 118 -8.64 3.08 -9.40
CA ARG A 118 -8.55 2.61 -10.77
C ARG A 118 -7.60 3.48 -11.59
N LEU A 119 -6.76 2.85 -12.41
CA LEU A 119 -5.74 3.55 -13.20
C LEU A 119 -6.35 4.63 -14.11
N GLU A 120 -7.50 4.37 -14.72
CA GLU A 120 -8.14 5.35 -15.61
C GLU A 120 -8.64 6.57 -14.83
N ASP A 121 -9.14 6.41 -13.60
CA ASP A 121 -9.56 7.53 -12.75
C ASP A 121 -8.35 8.36 -12.30
N LEU A 122 -7.23 7.71 -11.99
CA LEU A 122 -5.97 8.39 -11.69
C LEU A 122 -5.41 9.13 -12.91
N THR A 123 -5.59 8.59 -14.11
CA THR A 123 -5.15 9.24 -15.36
C THR A 123 -6.02 10.45 -15.69
N GLN A 124 -7.32 10.35 -15.44
CA GLN A 124 -8.28 11.41 -15.74
C GLN A 124 -8.25 12.55 -14.72
N HIS A 125 -8.15 12.25 -13.43
CA HIS A 125 -8.25 13.23 -12.35
C HIS A 125 -6.92 13.58 -11.69
N GLY A 126 -5.88 12.77 -11.94
CA GLY A 126 -4.56 12.90 -11.35
C GLY A 126 -4.40 12.09 -10.05
N PRO A 127 -3.15 11.77 -9.66
CA PRO A 127 -2.89 10.87 -8.55
C PRO A 127 -3.26 11.46 -7.19
N ALA A 128 -3.38 12.78 -7.04
CA ALA A 128 -3.76 13.43 -5.79
C ALA A 128 -5.27 13.64 -5.63
N ALA A 129 -6.08 13.31 -6.65
CA ALA A 129 -7.53 13.50 -6.62
C ALA A 129 -8.22 12.57 -5.59
N PRO A 130 -9.44 12.92 -5.13
CA PRO A 130 -10.19 12.13 -4.17
C PRO A 130 -10.88 10.90 -4.81
N VAL A 131 -10.10 10.08 -5.49
CA VAL A 131 -10.55 8.86 -6.19
C VAL A 131 -10.05 7.57 -5.52
N TRP A 132 -9.40 7.70 -4.36
CA TRP A 132 -8.85 6.58 -3.63
C TRP A 132 -9.84 6.04 -2.60
N HIS A 133 -10.23 4.79 -2.76
CA HIS A 133 -11.09 4.04 -1.86
C HIS A 133 -10.27 3.50 -0.68
N PRO A 134 -10.59 3.86 0.57
CA PRO A 134 -9.91 3.30 1.72
C PRO A 134 -10.21 1.80 1.88
N LEU A 135 -9.15 1.01 2.05
CA LEU A 135 -9.23 -0.42 2.36
C LEU A 135 -9.13 -0.67 3.88
N SER A 136 -9.38 0.36 4.68
CA SER A 136 -9.27 0.32 6.14
C SER A 136 -10.46 1.08 6.73
N GLY A 137 -11.38 0.35 7.34
CA GLY A 137 -12.65 0.86 7.87
C GLY A 137 -13.73 0.86 6.79
N GLU A 138 -14.75 0.02 6.99
CA GLU A 138 -15.90 -0.11 6.09
C GLU A 138 -16.64 1.23 5.91
N GLY A 139 -17.15 1.46 4.70
CA GLY A 139 -18.05 2.59 4.39
C GLY A 139 -17.39 3.97 4.32
N ARG A 140 -16.05 4.08 4.35
CA ARG A 140 -15.38 5.37 4.16
C ARG A 140 -15.50 5.85 2.70
N PRO A 141 -15.82 7.14 2.47
CA PRO A 141 -15.90 7.68 1.12
C PRO A 141 -14.50 7.75 0.47
N PRO A 142 -14.42 7.82 -0.88
CA PRO A 142 -13.18 8.08 -1.58
C PRO A 142 -12.50 9.37 -1.10
N ALA A 143 -11.17 9.34 -0.98
CA ALA A 143 -10.36 10.42 -0.46
C ALA A 143 -9.08 10.60 -1.27
N GLY A 144 -8.37 11.71 -1.06
CA GLY A 144 -7.04 11.90 -1.63
C GLY A 144 -5.99 11.24 -0.74
N TRP A 145 -5.06 10.47 -1.32
CA TRP A 145 -4.01 9.80 -0.54
C TRP A 145 -3.03 10.76 0.16
N THR A 146 -3.04 12.04 -0.20
CA THR A 146 -2.16 13.03 0.41
C THR A 146 -2.67 13.52 1.78
N GLY A 147 -3.94 13.23 2.12
CA GLY A 147 -4.59 13.69 3.35
C GLY A 147 -4.63 15.21 3.45
N LEU A 148 -4.82 15.89 2.31
CA LEU A 148 -4.85 17.35 2.16
C LEU A 148 -6.24 17.86 1.78
#